data_AF-A0A0Q4JFT9-F1
#
_entry.id   AF-A0A0Q4JFT9-F1
#
_cell.length_a   1.000
_cell.length_b   1.000
_cell.length_c   1.000
_cell.angle_alpha   90.00
_cell.angle_beta   90.00
_cell.angle_gamma   90.00
#
_symmetry.space_group_name_H-M   'P 1'
#
loop_
_entity.id
_entity.type
_entity.pdbx_description
1 polymer ?
#
loop_
_entity_poly.entity_id
_entity_poly.type
_entity_poly.pdbx_seq_one_letter_code
_entity_poly.pdbx_strand_id
1 'polypeptide(L)'
;MAGFLELIDNTLGTHFHTPVYDPQTGRKKILRVIELASKQHNEGTTRAPNRSWAAGNNEGISFSPKIDGKPVLIGGKETNFVHKSRFQDFLKGLKAAVEKGDLDKEIKAALDGDAAPRASTSSSSGTRSGRNPLSNVRSSIGRSLGNGKSLEEAEATARANPKFDAAHIDQVVAEAKANAK
;
A
#
# COMPACT_ATOMS: atom_id res chain seq x y z
N MET A 1 -47.09 -18.69 25.25
CA MET A 1 -45.95 -19.54 25.67
C MET A 1 -45.06 -19.66 24.45
N ALA A 2 -43.90 -19.01 24.44
CA ALA A 2 -42.93 -19.15 23.34
C ALA A 2 -42.39 -20.59 23.33
N GLY A 3 -42.27 -21.19 22.15
CA GLY A 3 -41.86 -22.60 21.99
C GLY A 3 -40.34 -22.76 22.16
N PHE A 4 -39.87 -23.91 22.64
CA PHE A 4 -38.43 -24.22 22.83
C PHE A 4 -37.56 -23.89 21.60
N LEU A 5 -38.11 -24.04 20.39
CA LEU A 5 -37.40 -23.72 19.14
C LEU A 5 -37.19 -22.20 18.92
N GLU A 6 -38.02 -21.34 19.51
CA GLU A 6 -37.87 -19.88 19.45
C GLU A 6 -36.76 -19.36 20.38
N LEU A 7 -36.28 -20.20 21.30
CA LEU A 7 -35.13 -19.90 22.16
C LEU A 7 -33.79 -20.23 21.47
N ILE A 8 -33.82 -20.93 20.33
CA ILE A 8 -32.61 -21.30 19.58
C ILE A 8 -32.27 -20.19 18.60
N ASP A 9 -31.36 -19.31 19.02
CA ASP A 9 -30.81 -18.28 18.15
C ASP A 9 -29.47 -18.75 17.52
N ASN A 10 -29.58 -19.42 16.38
CA ASN A 10 -28.43 -19.86 15.59
C ASN A 10 -27.59 -18.71 15.04
N THR A 11 -28.08 -17.46 15.07
CA THR A 11 -27.29 -16.27 14.69
C THR A 11 -26.25 -15.92 15.76
N LEU A 12 -26.37 -16.41 16.99
CA LEU A 12 -25.32 -16.29 18.00
C LEU A 12 -24.06 -17.08 17.63
N GLY A 13 -24.20 -18.14 16.82
CA GLY A 13 -23.09 -18.95 16.34
C GLY A 13 -22.08 -18.16 15.48
N THR A 14 -22.54 -17.14 14.73
CA THR A 14 -21.64 -16.32 13.90
C THR A 14 -20.74 -15.40 14.72
N HIS A 15 -21.17 -15.02 15.92
CA HIS A 15 -20.38 -14.16 16.82
C HIS A 15 -19.58 -14.95 17.86
N PHE A 16 -19.89 -16.24 18.05
CA PHE A 16 -19.31 -17.08 19.10
C PHE A 16 -17.79 -17.24 19.01
N HIS A 17 -17.23 -17.22 17.80
CA HIS A 17 -15.78 -17.31 17.56
C HIS A 17 -15.13 -15.96 17.24
N THR A 18 -15.86 -14.84 17.32
CA THR A 18 -15.27 -13.54 17.02
C THR A 18 -14.32 -13.17 18.17
N PRO A 19 -12.99 -13.09 17.92
CA PRO A 19 -12.05 -12.73 18.97
C PRO A 19 -12.36 -11.31 19.46
N VAL A 20 -12.60 -11.17 20.76
CA VAL A 20 -12.79 -9.86 21.38
C VAL A 20 -11.50 -9.08 21.22
N TYR A 21 -11.57 -7.96 20.49
CA TYR A 21 -10.43 -7.08 20.29
C TYR A 21 -9.91 -6.54 21.63
N ASP A 22 -8.65 -6.85 21.94
CA ASP A 22 -7.92 -6.23 23.06
C ASP A 22 -7.22 -4.95 22.58
N PRO A 23 -7.62 -3.77 23.08
CA PRO A 23 -6.99 -2.49 22.75
C PRO A 23 -5.49 -2.46 23.08
N GLN A 24 -5.05 -3.15 24.13
CA GLN A 24 -3.63 -3.14 24.50
C GLN A 24 -2.75 -3.82 23.45
N THR A 25 -3.24 -4.88 22.84
CA THR A 25 -2.54 -5.58 21.77
C THR A 25 -2.40 -4.68 20.53
N GLY A 26 -3.44 -3.92 20.17
CA GLY A 26 -3.37 -2.91 19.10
C GLY A 26 -2.38 -1.78 19.42
N ARG A 27 -2.43 -1.22 20.64
CA ARG A 27 -1.51 -0.18 21.10
C ARG A 27 -0.05 -0.66 21.06
N LYS A 28 0.25 -1.88 21.52
CA LYS A 28 1.62 -2.44 21.46
C LYS A 28 2.15 -2.50 20.02
N LYS A 29 1.31 -2.84 19.04
CA LYS A 29 1.71 -2.91 17.63
C LYS A 29 2.04 -1.53 17.07
N ILE A 30 1.19 -0.52 17.28
CA ILE A 30 1.49 0.84 16.79
C ILE A 30 2.72 1.44 17.50
N LEU A 31 2.90 1.18 18.80
CA LEU A 31 4.07 1.65 19.56
C LEU A 31 5.38 1.12 18.96
N ARG A 32 5.42 -0.16 18.57
CA ARG A 32 6.57 -0.74 17.88
C ARG A 32 6.86 -0.03 16.55
N VAL A 33 5.82 0.33 15.78
CA VAL A 33 5.98 1.06 14.51
C VAL A 33 6.56 2.47 14.75
N ILE A 34 6.10 3.15 15.80
CA ILE A 34 6.58 4.49 16.17
C ILE A 34 8.04 4.44 16.61
N GLU A 35 8.41 3.48 17.45
CA GLU A 35 9.79 3.30 17.92
C GLU A 35 10.74 2.95 16.77
N LEU A 36 10.30 2.08 15.87
CA LEU A 36 11.06 1.71 14.68
C LEU A 36 11.23 2.91 13.73
N ALA A 37 10.19 3.73 13.55
CA ALA A 37 10.27 4.96 12.77
C ALA A 37 11.26 5.97 13.38
N SER A 38 11.24 6.14 14.70
CA SER A 38 12.17 7.03 15.41
C SER A 38 13.63 6.58 15.25
N LYS A 39 13.91 5.29 15.40
CA LYS A 39 15.23 4.70 15.17
C LYS A 39 15.71 4.88 13.74
N GLN A 40 14.89 4.51 12.76
CA GLN A 40 15.20 4.66 11.33
C GLN A 40 15.46 6.11 10.94
N HIS A 41 14.69 7.05 11.50
CA HIS A 41 14.89 8.47 11.23
C HIS A 41 16.24 8.97 11.77
N ASN A 42 16.65 8.51 12.95
CA ASN A 42 17.98 8.83 13.50
C ASN A 42 19.12 8.19 12.69
N GLU A 43 18.91 6.97 12.19
CA GLU A 43 19.86 6.24 11.35
C GLU A 43 19.87 6.74 9.89
N GLY A 44 18.98 7.66 9.53
CA GLY A 44 18.82 8.17 8.16
C GLY A 44 18.43 7.09 7.12
N THR A 45 18.07 5.89 7.57
CA THR A 45 17.89 4.72 6.72
C THR A 45 16.46 4.22 6.84
N THR A 46 15.73 4.20 5.72
CA THR A 46 14.39 3.63 5.64
C THR A 46 14.41 2.47 4.66
N ARG A 47 13.95 1.27 5.08
CA ARG A 47 14.02 0.05 4.27
C ARG A 47 12.61 -0.42 3.89
N ALA A 48 12.38 -0.57 2.58
CA ALA A 48 11.19 -1.25 2.06
C ALA A 48 11.19 -2.74 2.46
N PRO A 49 10.03 -3.40 2.56
CA PRO A 49 8.68 -2.93 2.22
C PRO A 49 7.90 -2.27 3.39
N ASN A 50 8.41 -2.36 4.62
CA ASN A 50 7.69 -1.94 5.83
C ASN A 50 8.06 -0.52 6.31
N ARG A 51 8.41 0.38 5.38
CA ARG A 51 8.69 1.76 5.75
C ARG A 51 7.41 2.46 6.23
N SER A 52 7.44 3.00 7.43
CA SER A 52 6.37 3.83 7.98
C SER A 52 6.58 5.32 7.71
N TRP A 53 7.75 5.70 7.20
CA TRP A 53 8.07 7.07 6.85
C TRP A 53 9.00 7.16 5.62
N ALA A 54 8.96 8.31 4.95
CA ALA A 54 9.87 8.66 3.88
C ALA A 54 10.19 10.15 3.92
N ALA A 55 11.44 10.51 3.64
CA ALA A 55 11.82 11.89 3.39
C ALA A 55 11.40 12.28 1.97
N GLY A 56 10.71 13.41 1.85
CA GLY A 56 10.38 14.06 0.59
C GLY A 56 11.31 15.25 0.32
N ASN A 57 11.02 15.95 -0.77
CA ASN A 57 11.68 17.21 -1.09
C ASN A 57 11.23 18.32 -0.11
N ASN A 58 12.01 19.39 0.00
CA ASN A 58 11.72 20.57 0.84
C ASN A 58 11.51 20.24 2.33
N GLU A 59 12.37 19.38 2.90
CA GLU A 59 12.37 19.04 4.34
C GLU A 59 11.07 18.42 4.86
N GLY A 60 10.18 17.94 3.96
CA GLY A 60 8.97 17.23 4.34
C GLY A 60 9.23 15.76 4.64
N ILE A 61 8.57 15.22 5.66
CA ILE A 61 8.52 13.79 5.96
C ILE A 61 7.07 13.33 5.81
N SER A 62 6.86 12.31 4.99
CA SER A 62 5.59 11.58 4.96
C SER A 62 5.62 10.46 5.98
N PHE A 63 4.61 10.38 6.84
CA PHE A 63 4.42 9.33 7.83
C PHE A 63 3.12 8.57 7.55
N SER A 64 3.24 7.28 7.30
CA SER A 64 2.15 6.36 6.98
C SER A 64 2.36 5.04 7.73
N PRO A 65 1.91 4.94 9.00
CA PRO A 65 2.07 3.73 9.79
C PRO A 65 1.12 2.64 9.30
N LYS A 66 1.62 1.40 9.26
CA LYS A 66 0.84 0.22 8.92
C LYS A 66 0.94 -0.82 10.04
N ILE A 67 -0.19 -1.42 10.39
CA ILE A 67 -0.26 -2.56 11.31
C ILE A 67 -0.79 -3.75 10.53
N ASP A 68 -0.07 -4.88 10.55
CA ASP A 68 -0.44 -6.10 9.82
C ASP A 68 -0.77 -5.86 8.33
N GLY A 69 -0.03 -4.94 7.71
CA GLY A 69 -0.21 -4.55 6.31
C GLY A 69 -1.34 -3.54 6.04
N LYS A 70 -2.16 -3.21 7.06
CA LYS A 70 -3.27 -2.28 6.96
C LYS A 70 -2.86 -0.87 7.42
N PRO A 71 -3.22 0.20 6.67
CA PRO A 71 -2.89 1.56 7.05
C PRO A 71 -3.68 2.01 8.29
N VAL A 72 -3.03 2.72 9.20
CA VAL A 72 -3.69 3.35 10.34
C VAL A 72 -4.00 4.81 10.01
N LEU A 73 -5.27 5.18 10.12
CA LEU A 73 -5.71 6.56 9.91
C LEU A 73 -5.42 7.38 11.16
N ILE A 74 -4.45 8.29 11.11
CA ILE A 74 -4.21 9.23 12.20
C ILE A 74 -4.90 10.54 11.83
N GLY A 75 -5.87 10.98 12.63
CA GLY A 75 -6.67 12.17 12.32
C GLY A 75 -7.46 12.06 11.01
N GLY A 76 -7.92 10.86 10.67
CA GLY A 76 -8.64 10.57 9.42
C GLY A 76 -7.76 10.49 8.16
N LYS A 77 -6.43 10.62 8.29
CA LYS A 77 -5.48 10.55 7.17
C LYS A 77 -4.57 9.33 7.28
N GLU A 78 -4.40 8.64 6.16
CA GLU A 78 -3.47 7.51 6.01
C GLU A 78 -2.01 7.97 5.95
N THR A 79 -1.77 9.16 5.41
CA THR A 79 -0.43 9.75 5.33
C THR A 79 -0.47 11.16 5.91
N ASN A 80 0.39 11.40 6.88
CA ASN A 80 0.58 12.71 7.50
C ASN A 80 1.92 13.29 7.08
N PHE A 81 1.94 14.58 6.77
CA PHE A 81 3.15 15.29 6.39
C PHE A 81 3.61 16.13 7.56
N VAL A 82 4.86 15.95 7.96
CA VAL A 82 5.47 16.64 9.08
C VAL A 82 6.81 17.20 8.63
N HIS A 83 7.16 18.39 9.12
CA HIS A 83 8.47 18.97 8.85
C HIS A 83 9.57 18.14 9.52
N LYS A 84 10.70 17.92 8.82
CA LYS A 84 11.82 17.08 9.29
C LYS A 84 12.31 17.47 10.67
N SER A 85 12.43 18.78 10.95
CA SER A 85 12.87 19.29 12.25
C SER A 85 11.91 18.97 13.40
N ARG A 86 10.62 18.73 13.12
CA ARG A 86 9.57 18.46 14.13
C ARG A 86 9.17 16.99 14.21
N PHE A 87 9.75 16.14 13.37
CA PHE A 87 9.30 14.76 13.23
C PHE A 87 9.53 13.93 14.49
N GLN A 88 10.65 14.12 15.20
CA GLN A 88 10.89 13.42 16.46
C GLN A 88 9.90 13.83 17.57
N ASP A 89 9.56 15.12 17.65
CA ASP A 89 8.56 15.61 18.61
C ASP A 89 7.16 15.13 18.27
N PHE A 90 6.83 15.05 16.97
CA PHE A 90 5.61 14.43 16.48
C PHE A 90 5.51 12.95 16.91
N LEU A 91 6.58 12.15 16.75
CA LEU A 91 6.57 10.75 17.18
C LEU A 91 6.42 10.58 18.69
N LYS A 92 7.03 11.47 19.49
CA LYS A 92 6.84 11.49 20.96
C LYS A 92 5.39 11.81 21.35
N GLY A 93 4.80 12.84 20.73
CA GLY A 93 3.40 13.20 20.95
C GLY A 93 2.45 12.08 20.54
N LEU A 94 2.73 11.43 19.40
CA LEU A 94 1.96 10.29 18.91
C LEU A 94 2.06 9.09 19.87
N LYS A 95 3.25 8.80 20.41
CA LYS A 95 3.45 7.75 21.43
C LYS A 95 2.57 8.01 22.67
N ALA A 96 2.56 9.22 23.19
CA ALA A 96 1.75 9.58 24.34
C ALA A 96 0.24 9.48 24.07
N ALA A 97 -0.22 9.89 22.88
CA ALA A 97 -1.62 9.78 22.48
C ALA A 97 -2.07 8.31 22.36
N VAL A 98 -1.21 7.44 21.81
CA VAL A 98 -1.47 5.99 21.76
C VAL A 98 -1.55 5.40 23.15
N GLU A 99 -0.62 5.75 24.05
CA GLU A 99 -0.61 5.24 25.43
C GLU A 99 -1.88 5.63 26.19
N LYS A 100 -2.37 6.85 25.98
CA LYS A 100 -3.66 7.34 26.51
C LYS A 100 -4.89 6.64 25.93
N GLY A 101 -4.75 6.00 24.76
CA GLY A 101 -5.85 5.33 24.06
C GLY A 101 -6.65 6.26 23.16
N ASP A 102 -6.16 7.46 22.87
CA ASP A 102 -6.84 8.44 22.01
C ASP A 102 -7.02 7.93 20.57
N LEU A 103 -6.23 6.92 20.18
CA LEU A 103 -6.21 6.31 18.85
C LEU A 103 -6.80 4.89 18.81
N ASP A 104 -7.42 4.42 19.90
CA ASP A 104 -7.90 3.04 19.99
C ASP A 104 -8.96 2.70 18.94
N LYS A 105 -9.82 3.67 18.61
CA LYS A 105 -10.88 3.49 17.61
C LYS A 105 -10.29 3.33 16.22
N GLU A 106 -9.28 4.13 15.89
CA GLU A 106 -8.57 4.12 14.61
C GLU A 106 -7.72 2.86 14.45
N ILE A 107 -7.06 2.41 15.53
CA ILE A 107 -6.30 1.17 15.56
C ILE A 107 -7.24 -0.02 15.41
N LYS A 108 -8.39 -0.01 16.10
CA LYS A 108 -9.42 -1.04 15.96
C LYS A 108 -9.97 -1.09 14.54
N ALA A 109 -10.35 0.06 13.96
CA ALA A 109 -10.82 0.14 12.57
C ALA A 109 -9.78 -0.38 11.57
N ALA A 110 -8.51 -0.02 11.77
CA ALA A 110 -7.43 -0.54 10.95
C ALA A 110 -7.27 -2.06 11.08
N LEU A 111 -7.46 -2.65 12.26
CA LEU A 111 -7.31 -4.09 12.49
C LEU A 111 -8.51 -4.91 12.02
N ASP A 112 -9.73 -4.43 12.26
CA ASP A 112 -10.97 -5.09 11.86
C ASP A 112 -11.17 -5.06 10.34
N GLY A 113 -10.41 -4.23 9.60
CA GLY A 113 -10.54 -4.11 8.14
C GLY A 113 -11.77 -3.32 7.72
N ASP A 114 -12.55 -2.83 8.68
CA ASP A 114 -13.55 -1.80 8.50
C ASP A 114 -12.82 -0.48 8.25
N ALA A 115 -12.44 -0.26 6.99
CA ALA A 115 -12.07 1.04 6.53
C ALA A 115 -13.24 1.97 6.84
N ALA A 116 -13.15 2.72 7.94
CA ALA A 116 -14.11 3.73 8.34
C ALA A 116 -14.56 4.52 7.10
N PRO A 117 -15.87 4.82 6.96
CA PRO A 117 -16.42 5.36 5.72
C PRO A 117 -15.65 6.64 5.39
N ARG A 118 -14.81 6.55 4.34
CA ARG A 118 -14.09 7.71 3.82
C ARG A 118 -15.16 8.71 3.41
N ALA A 119 -15.14 9.89 4.03
CA ALA A 119 -15.74 11.07 3.42
C ALA A 119 -15.05 11.24 2.05
N SER A 120 -15.77 10.88 1.01
CA SER A 120 -15.33 10.93 -0.37
C SER A 120 -15.23 12.40 -0.79
N THR A 121 -14.11 13.04 -0.45
CA THR A 121 -13.62 14.12 -1.31
C THR A 121 -13.19 13.46 -2.60
N SER A 122 -14.01 13.64 -3.63
CA SER A 122 -13.76 13.23 -5.00
C SER A 122 -12.46 13.87 -5.49
N SER A 123 -11.33 13.21 -5.25
CA SER A 123 -10.19 13.33 -6.15
C SER A 123 -10.54 12.52 -7.38
N SER A 124 -10.58 13.19 -8.52
CA SER A 124 -10.78 12.60 -9.84
C SER A 124 -9.73 11.50 -10.06
N SER A 125 -10.07 10.28 -9.67
CA SER A 125 -9.41 9.07 -10.10
C SER A 125 -9.64 8.99 -11.59
N GLY A 126 -8.68 9.53 -12.36
CA GLY A 126 -8.63 9.39 -13.80
C GLY A 126 -8.93 7.95 -14.17
N THR A 127 -10.00 7.79 -14.95
CA THR A 127 -10.38 6.56 -15.66
C THR A 127 -9.12 5.81 -16.04
N ARG A 128 -8.92 4.61 -15.48
CA ARG A 128 -7.97 3.63 -16.02
C ARG A 128 -8.52 3.18 -17.38
N SER A 129 -8.40 4.07 -18.35
CA SER A 129 -8.70 3.80 -19.75
C SER A 129 -7.54 2.96 -20.30
N GLY A 130 -7.89 1.78 -20.83
CA GLY A 130 -7.09 1.00 -21.77
C GLY A 130 -5.63 0.80 -21.42
N ARG A 131 -5.32 -0.26 -20.66
CA ARG A 131 -3.93 -0.77 -20.61
C ARG A 131 -3.62 -1.34 -21.99
N ASN A 132 -3.06 -0.52 -22.88
CA ASN A 132 -2.77 -0.91 -24.25
C ASN A 132 -1.77 -2.08 -24.24
N PRO A 133 -2.14 -3.28 -24.76
CA PRO A 133 -1.28 -4.46 -24.74
C PRO A 133 0.06 -4.23 -25.45
N LEU A 134 0.09 -3.32 -26.44
CA LEU A 134 1.31 -2.91 -27.14
C LEU A 134 2.34 -2.22 -26.23
N SER A 135 1.91 -1.55 -25.15
CA SER A 135 2.83 -0.82 -24.25
C SER A 135 3.79 -1.78 -23.51
N ASN A 136 3.29 -2.97 -23.16
CA ASN A 136 4.10 -3.97 -22.47
C ASN A 136 5.12 -4.59 -23.43
N VAL A 137 4.72 -4.82 -24.69
CA VAL A 137 5.59 -5.35 -25.75
C VAL A 137 6.69 -4.32 -26.10
N ARG A 138 6.33 -3.05 -26.32
CA ARG A 138 7.29 -1.93 -26.53
C ARG A 138 8.30 -1.81 -25.39
N SER A 139 7.83 -1.92 -24.15
CA SER A 139 8.70 -1.86 -22.97
C SER A 139 9.66 -3.05 -22.86
N SER A 140 9.25 -4.22 -23.35
CA SER A 140 10.07 -5.43 -23.33
C SER A 140 11.15 -5.37 -24.40
N ILE A 141 10.76 -5.04 -25.64
CA ILE A 141 11.69 -4.92 -26.77
C ILE A 141 12.67 -3.76 -26.53
N GLY A 142 12.19 -2.60 -26.07
CA GLY A 142 13.05 -1.45 -25.77
C GLY A 142 14.09 -1.73 -24.67
N ARG A 143 13.73 -2.50 -23.63
CA ARG A 143 14.69 -2.94 -22.60
C ARG A 143 15.73 -3.90 -23.15
N SER A 144 15.33 -4.82 -24.04
CA SER A 144 16.24 -5.76 -24.69
C SER A 144 17.28 -5.03 -25.54
N LEU A 145 16.84 -4.06 -26.34
CA LEU A 145 17.72 -3.21 -27.15
C LEU A 145 18.64 -2.34 -26.28
N GLY A 146 18.12 -1.74 -25.21
CA GLY A 146 18.92 -0.96 -24.25
C GLY A 146 19.99 -1.79 -23.52
N ASN A 147 19.79 -3.11 -23.43
CA ASN A 147 20.77 -4.05 -22.90
C ASN A 147 21.74 -4.58 -23.98
N GLY A 148 21.77 -3.97 -25.17
CA GLY A 148 22.71 -4.29 -26.24
C GLY A 148 22.36 -5.50 -27.10
N LYS A 149 21.15 -6.08 -26.95
CA LYS A 149 20.68 -7.16 -27.81
C LYS A 149 20.27 -6.65 -29.18
N SER A 150 20.45 -7.47 -30.21
CA SER A 150 19.95 -7.15 -31.55
C SER A 150 18.41 -7.15 -31.57
N LEU A 151 17.82 -6.50 -32.57
CA LEU A 151 16.36 -6.48 -32.73
C LEU A 151 15.79 -7.89 -32.94
N GLU A 152 16.53 -8.76 -33.63
CA GLU A 152 16.16 -10.16 -33.87
C GLU A 152 16.18 -10.97 -32.57
N GLU A 153 17.17 -10.74 -31.70
CA GLU A 153 17.21 -11.35 -30.36
C GLU A 153 16.10 -10.83 -29.45
N ALA A 154 15.76 -9.55 -29.55
CA ALA A 154 14.66 -8.95 -28.81
C ALA A 154 13.30 -9.52 -29.24
N GLU A 155 13.10 -9.72 -30.55
CA GLU A 155 11.93 -10.39 -31.12
C GLU A 155 11.83 -11.84 -30.67
N ALA A 156 12.91 -12.62 -30.77
CA ALA A 156 12.95 -14.01 -30.32
C ALA A 156 12.63 -14.13 -28.81
N THR A 157 13.17 -13.22 -27.99
CA THR A 157 12.89 -13.18 -26.55
C THR A 157 11.42 -12.82 -26.26
N ALA A 158 10.83 -11.90 -27.03
CA ALA A 158 9.42 -11.55 -26.90
C ALA A 158 8.51 -12.71 -27.31
N ARG A 159 8.83 -13.42 -28.40
CA ARG A 159 8.07 -14.58 -28.89
C ARG A 159 8.18 -15.79 -27.98
N ALA A 160 9.29 -15.96 -27.26
CA ALA A 160 9.44 -16.99 -26.24
C ALA A 160 8.54 -16.77 -25.00
N ASN A 161 7.96 -15.57 -24.84
CA ASN A 161 7.11 -15.24 -23.70
C ASN A 161 5.62 -15.44 -24.07
N PRO A 162 4.90 -16.40 -23.46
CA PRO A 162 3.50 -16.68 -23.79
C PRO A 162 2.52 -15.55 -23.41
N LYS A 163 3.02 -14.50 -22.74
CA LYS A 163 2.23 -13.32 -22.37
C LYS A 163 2.04 -12.32 -23.50
N PHE A 164 2.78 -12.45 -24.61
CA PHE A 164 2.72 -11.53 -25.73
C PHE A 164 2.10 -12.21 -26.94
N ASP A 165 1.16 -11.53 -27.56
CA ASP A 165 0.55 -11.98 -28.81
C ASP A 165 1.50 -11.71 -29.98
N ALA A 166 1.60 -12.66 -30.91
CA ALA A 166 2.51 -12.59 -32.06
C ALA A 166 2.23 -11.35 -32.92
N ALA A 167 0.96 -11.01 -33.15
CA ALA A 167 0.55 -9.83 -33.92
C ALA A 167 1.04 -8.51 -33.29
N HIS A 168 1.03 -8.43 -31.95
CA HIS A 168 1.52 -7.26 -31.22
C HIS A 168 3.04 -7.17 -31.24
N ILE A 169 3.75 -8.29 -31.23
CA ILE A 169 5.21 -8.32 -31.38
C ILE A 169 5.60 -7.81 -32.78
N ASP A 170 4.96 -8.32 -33.82
CA ASP A 170 5.25 -7.95 -35.20
C ASP A 170 5.02 -6.45 -35.45
N GLN A 171 3.93 -5.91 -34.90
CA GLN A 171 3.64 -4.46 -34.98
C GLN A 171 4.74 -3.62 -34.31
N VAL A 172 5.20 -4.00 -33.13
CA VAL A 172 6.24 -3.25 -32.40
C VAL A 172 7.61 -3.40 -33.06
N VAL A 173 7.93 -4.57 -33.60
CA VAL A 173 9.17 -4.80 -34.35
C VAL A 173 9.17 -3.97 -35.64
N ALA A 174 8.04 -3.89 -36.36
CA ALA A 174 7.91 -3.04 -37.54
C ALA A 174 8.11 -1.54 -37.21
N GLU A 175 7.53 -1.06 -36.11
CA GLU A 175 7.76 0.30 -35.59
C GLU A 175 9.25 0.54 -35.24
N ALA A 176 9.89 -0.42 -34.58
CA ALA A 176 11.31 -0.31 -34.22
C ALA A 176 12.23 -0.29 -35.44
N LYS A 177 11.92 -1.10 -36.49
CA LYS A 177 12.65 -1.08 -37.77
C LYS A 177 12.46 0.25 -38.51
N ALA A 178 11.26 0.83 -38.48
CA ALA A 178 10.97 2.11 -39.11
C ALA A 178 11.72 3.27 -38.45
N ASN A 179 11.91 3.23 -37.13
CA ASN A 179 12.64 4.26 -36.37
C ASN A 179 14.16 4.09 -36.36
N ALA A 180 14.69 2.96 -36.85
CA ALA A 180 16.12 2.69 -36.95
C ALA A 180 16.73 3.13 -38.29
N LYS A 181 15.97 3.84 -39.12
CA LYS A 181 16.37 4.38 -40.42
C LYS A 181 16.52 5.91 -40.34
#